data_AF-W4F8S9-F1
#
_entry.id   AF-W4F8S9-F1
#
_cell.length_a   1.000
_cell.length_b   1.000
_cell.length_c   1.000
_cell.angle_alpha   90.00
_cell.angle_beta   90.00
_cell.angle_gamma   90.00
#
_symmetry.space_group_name_H-M   'P 1'
#
loop_
_entity.id
_entity.type
_entity.pdbx_description
1 polymer ?
#
loop_
_entity_poly.entity_id
_entity_poly.type
_entity_poly.pdbx_seq_one_letter_code
_entity_poly.pdbx_strand_id
1 'polypeptide(L)'
;MAASFSGITKVQMRKFMDQYEAYAREVNIANAKRPVGAHIQRTPLSACIDPLSVERIAYWEIGKASDELTEEDWKVFFLGAKHYDALDMSKLVAAMAKLKMDTTVQSAESRVSKLV
;
A
#
# COMPACT_ATOMS: atom_id res chain seq x y z
N MET A 1 -15.26 9.89 11.25
CA MET A 1 -14.28 8.81 11.47
C MET A 1 -13.61 8.59 10.12
N ALA A 2 -12.30 8.85 10.00
CA ALA A 2 -11.61 8.61 8.72
C ALA A 2 -11.66 7.11 8.43
N ALA A 3 -12.07 6.73 7.22
CA ALA A 3 -12.14 5.32 6.82
C ALA A 3 -10.72 4.72 6.90
N SER A 4 -10.58 3.60 7.60
CA SER A 4 -9.31 2.86 7.65
C SER A 4 -9.09 2.11 6.33
N PHE A 5 -7.98 2.38 5.66
CA PHE A 5 -7.60 1.72 4.41
C PHE A 5 -6.95 0.36 4.68
N SER A 6 -7.53 -0.69 4.12
CA SER A 6 -6.97 -2.06 4.09
C SER A 6 -6.90 -2.65 2.68
N GLY A 7 -7.15 -1.82 1.67
CA GLY A 7 -7.21 -2.23 0.26
C GLY A 7 -5.85 -2.67 -0.28
N ILE A 8 -5.88 -3.47 -1.35
CA ILE A 8 -4.68 -3.99 -2.02
C ILE A 8 -4.68 -3.70 -3.53
N THR A 9 -5.77 -3.17 -4.08
CA THR A 9 -5.89 -2.89 -5.52
C THR A 9 -5.65 -1.41 -5.82
N LYS A 10 -5.10 -1.12 -7.01
CA LYS A 10 -4.95 0.27 -7.49
C LYS A 10 -6.27 1.05 -7.57
N VAL A 11 -7.40 0.36 -7.78
CA VAL A 11 -8.73 0.99 -7.75
C VAL A 11 -9.07 1.44 -6.33
N GLN A 12 -8.86 0.59 -5.32
CA GLN A 12 -9.08 0.95 -3.92
C GLN A 12 -8.14 2.07 -3.47
N MET A 13 -6.87 2.01 -3.85
CA MET A 13 -5.87 3.05 -3.55
C MET A 13 -6.28 4.42 -4.11
N ARG A 14 -6.71 4.47 -5.38
CA ARG A 14 -7.23 5.70 -5.99
C ARG A 14 -8.45 6.25 -5.27
N LYS A 15 -9.45 5.39 -5.03
CA LYS A 15 -10.68 5.77 -4.32
C LYS A 15 -10.37 6.35 -2.93
N PHE A 16 -9.43 5.73 -2.21
CA PHE A 16 -8.99 6.21 -0.92
C PHE A 16 -8.34 7.59 -1.01
N MET A 17 -7.42 7.81 -1.95
CA MET A 17 -6.78 9.11 -2.11
C MET A 17 -7.75 10.21 -2.54
N ASP A 18 -8.68 9.92 -3.44
CA ASP A 18 -9.69 10.91 -3.85
C ASP A 18 -10.54 11.35 -2.65
N GLN A 19 -10.87 10.42 -1.76
CA GLN A 19 -11.58 10.72 -0.50
C GLN A 19 -10.70 11.51 0.48
N TYR A 20 -9.43 11.14 0.62
CA TYR A 20 -8.51 11.82 1.52
C TYR A 20 -8.20 13.25 1.06
N GLU A 21 -8.00 13.47 -0.24
CA GLU A 21 -7.80 14.79 -0.83
C GLU A 21 -9.04 15.68 -0.68
N ALA A 22 -10.25 15.12 -0.82
CA ALA A 22 -11.50 15.83 -0.56
C ALA A 22 -11.61 16.27 0.91
N TYR A 23 -11.35 15.36 1.86
CA TYR A 23 -11.27 15.68 3.28
C TYR A 23 -10.24 16.77 3.58
N ALA A 24 -9.04 16.66 3.03
CA ALA A 24 -7.98 17.64 3.22
C ALA A 24 -8.41 19.04 2.74
N ARG A 25 -9.14 19.11 1.61
CA ARG A 25 -9.68 20.36 1.08
C ARG A 25 -10.73 20.96 2.02
N GLU A 26 -11.63 20.17 2.56
CA GLU A 26 -12.63 20.63 3.54
C GLU A 26 -11.98 21.17 4.82
N VAL A 27 -10.95 20.49 5.34
CA VAL A 27 -10.16 20.95 6.49
C VAL A 27 -9.50 22.29 6.18
N ASN A 28 -8.88 22.44 5.01
CA ASN A 28 -8.25 23.70 4.60
C ASN A 28 -9.25 24.85 4.49
N ILE A 29 -10.44 24.61 3.91
CA ILE A 29 -11.52 25.60 3.82
C ILE A 29 -12.02 25.99 5.22
N ALA A 30 -12.17 25.01 6.12
CA ALA A 30 -12.57 25.27 7.50
C ALA A 30 -11.51 26.10 8.24
N ASN A 31 -10.23 25.79 8.09
CA ASN A 31 -9.13 26.50 8.73
C ASN A 31 -8.99 27.94 8.22
N ALA A 32 -9.21 28.19 6.92
CA ALA A 32 -9.19 29.54 6.36
C ALA A 32 -10.21 30.50 7.01
N LYS A 33 -11.25 29.97 7.66
CA LYS A 33 -12.29 30.75 8.36
C LYS A 33 -12.08 30.83 9.87
N ARG A 34 -11.06 30.16 10.42
CA ARG A 34 -10.82 30.05 11.86
C ARG A 34 -9.64 30.93 12.28
N PRO A 35 -9.61 31.39 13.56
CA PRO A 35 -8.39 31.94 14.14
C PRO A 35 -7.26 30.92 14.11
N VAL A 36 -6.01 31.38 13.97
CA VAL A 36 -4.82 30.52 13.83
C VAL A 36 -4.69 29.50 14.97
N GLY A 37 -5.05 29.88 16.21
CA GLY A 37 -5.02 28.99 17.38
C GLY A 37 -6.14 27.93 17.44
N ALA A 38 -7.09 27.95 16.49
CA ALA A 38 -8.25 27.06 16.46
C ALA A 38 -8.28 26.18 15.19
N HIS A 39 -7.17 26.12 14.45
CA HIS A 39 -7.05 25.28 13.27
C HIS A 39 -7.24 23.80 13.61
N ILE A 40 -8.05 23.13 12.80
CA ILE A 40 -8.18 21.68 12.80
C ILE A 40 -6.88 21.10 12.26
N GLN A 41 -6.24 20.22 13.03
CA GLN A 41 -5.13 19.43 12.53
C GLN A 41 -5.64 18.31 11.63
N ARG A 42 -5.01 18.18 10.46
CA ARG A 42 -5.33 17.11 9.51
C ARG A 42 -4.80 15.78 10.07
N THR A 43 -5.61 14.74 9.97
CA THR A 43 -5.15 13.38 10.27
C THR A 43 -4.08 12.96 9.26
N PRO A 44 -2.89 12.49 9.68
CA PRO A 44 -1.87 11.96 8.78
C PRO A 44 -2.39 10.76 7.97
N LEU A 45 -1.86 10.54 6.77
CA LEU A 45 -2.24 9.41 5.92
C LEU A 45 -2.03 8.07 6.63
N SER A 46 -0.90 7.89 7.30
CA SER A 46 -0.57 6.66 8.04
C SER A 46 -1.62 6.30 9.09
N ALA A 47 -2.18 7.30 9.78
CA ALA A 47 -3.23 7.11 10.78
C ALA A 47 -4.60 6.75 10.16
N CYS A 48 -4.74 6.84 8.84
CA CYS A 48 -5.92 6.41 8.09
C CYS A 48 -5.74 5.03 7.45
N ILE A 49 -4.64 4.32 7.72
CA ILE A 49 -4.34 3.00 7.16
C ILE A 49 -4.41 1.98 8.30
N ASP A 50 -4.93 0.80 8.00
CA ASP A 50 -4.92 -0.31 8.94
C ASP A 50 -3.46 -0.64 9.36
N PRO A 51 -3.16 -0.80 10.67
CA PRO A 51 -1.78 -0.99 11.13
C PRO A 51 -1.04 -2.16 10.48
N LEU A 52 -1.72 -3.28 10.19
CA LEU A 52 -1.10 -4.40 9.49
C LEU A 52 -0.81 -4.06 8.02
N SER A 53 -1.68 -3.25 7.41
CA SER A 53 -1.47 -2.74 6.06
C SER A 53 -0.32 -1.74 6.00
N VAL A 54 -0.10 -0.92 7.03
CA VAL A 54 1.08 -0.03 7.14
C VAL A 54 2.36 -0.84 7.08
N GLU A 55 2.52 -1.84 7.96
CA GLU A 55 3.71 -2.69 8.00
C GLU A 55 3.95 -3.42 6.68
N ARG A 56 2.88 -4.01 6.11
CA ARG A 56 2.97 -4.74 4.85
C ARG A 56 3.41 -3.83 3.70
N ILE A 57 2.79 -2.65 3.56
CA ILE A 57 3.10 -1.71 2.47
C ILE A 57 4.52 -1.16 2.63
N ALA A 58 4.90 -0.78 3.85
CA ALA A 58 6.23 -0.27 4.14
C ALA A 58 7.31 -1.25 3.69
N TYR A 59 7.19 -2.51 4.10
CA TYR A 59 8.18 -3.54 3.82
C TYR A 59 8.17 -4.00 2.35
N TRP A 60 7.00 -4.38 1.81
CA TRP A 60 6.92 -5.05 0.51
C TRP A 60 6.83 -4.11 -0.68
N GLU A 61 6.22 -2.94 -0.51
CA GLU A 61 5.92 -2.05 -1.63
C GLU A 61 6.87 -0.83 -1.67
N ILE A 62 7.13 -0.22 -0.51
CA ILE A 62 7.98 0.98 -0.43
C ILE A 62 9.45 0.62 -0.17
N GLY A 63 9.71 -0.47 0.55
CA GLY A 63 11.07 -0.93 0.88
C GLY A 63 11.74 -0.10 1.97
N LYS A 64 10.98 0.44 2.92
CA LYS A 64 11.47 1.21 4.09
C LYS A 64 10.84 0.69 5.37
N ALA A 65 11.48 0.95 6.52
CA ALA A 65 10.85 0.68 7.81
C ALA A 65 9.63 1.59 8.03
N SER A 66 8.58 1.08 8.68
CA SER A 66 7.30 1.80 8.81
C SER A 66 7.42 3.09 9.62
N ASP A 67 8.33 3.13 10.58
CA ASP A 67 8.65 4.28 11.44
C ASP A 67 9.51 5.34 10.74
N GLU A 68 10.18 5.00 9.64
CA GLU A 68 10.94 5.92 8.79
C GLU A 68 10.09 6.58 7.70
N LEU A 69 8.86 6.10 7.48
CA LEU A 69 7.98 6.62 6.43
C LEU A 69 7.41 7.99 6.77
N THR A 70 7.63 8.94 5.87
CA THR A 70 7.07 10.28 5.96
C THR A 70 5.69 10.36 5.32
N GLU A 71 4.93 11.41 5.62
CA GLU A 71 3.66 11.71 4.95
C GLU A 71 3.82 11.79 3.42
N GLU A 72 4.98 12.24 2.93
CA GLU A 72 5.24 12.36 1.49
C GLU A 72 5.47 10.98 0.84
N ASP A 73 6.16 10.07 1.53
CA ASP A 73 6.31 8.68 1.05
C ASP A 73 4.95 8.02 0.84
N TRP A 74 4.02 8.22 1.79
CA TRP A 74 2.64 7.72 1.67
C TRP A 74 1.92 8.33 0.47
N LYS A 75 2.01 9.64 0.26
CA LYS A 75 1.39 10.28 -0.91
C LYS A 75 1.95 9.72 -2.22
N VAL A 76 3.27 9.60 -2.34
CA VAL A 76 3.92 9.07 -3.55
C VAL A 76 3.45 7.65 -3.84
N PHE A 77 3.43 6.79 -2.82
CA PHE A 77 2.93 5.42 -2.95
C PHE A 77 1.48 5.37 -3.49
N PHE A 78 0.57 6.10 -2.87
CA PHE A 78 -0.83 6.08 -3.32
C PHE A 78 -1.07 6.80 -4.64
N LEU A 79 -0.32 7.86 -4.96
CA LEU A 79 -0.37 8.51 -6.28
C LEU A 79 0.16 7.60 -7.39
N GLY A 80 1.06 6.67 -7.08
CA GLY A 80 1.48 5.59 -7.97
C GLY A 80 0.30 4.77 -8.52
N ALA A 81 -0.82 4.67 -7.78
CA ALA A 81 -2.02 3.99 -8.26
C ALA A 81 -2.80 4.78 -9.33
N LYS A 82 -2.56 6.09 -9.50
CA LYS A 82 -3.11 6.90 -10.59
C LYS A 82 -2.40 6.61 -11.92
N HIS A 83 -1.15 6.12 -11.88
CA HIS A 83 -0.46 5.68 -13.09
C HIS A 83 -1.02 4.34 -13.56
N TYR A 84 -1.47 4.32 -14.82
CA TYR A 84 -1.82 3.09 -15.50
C TYR A 84 -0.52 2.32 -15.71
N ASP A 85 -0.26 1.32 -14.87
CA ASP A 85 0.64 0.26 -15.29
C ASP A 85 -0.13 -0.47 -16.38
N ALA A 86 0.16 -0.10 -17.64
CA ALA A 86 0.05 -1.08 -18.69
C ALA A 86 1.11 -2.13 -18.39
N LEU A 87 0.85 -2.96 -17.36
CA LEU A 87 1.55 -4.21 -17.22
C LEU A 87 1.29 -4.88 -18.55
N ASP A 88 2.34 -5.04 -19.33
CA ASP A 88 2.22 -5.72 -20.60
C ASP A 88 1.90 -7.18 -20.27
N MET A 89 0.61 -7.46 -20.13
CA MET A 89 0.09 -8.76 -19.74
C MET A 89 0.59 -9.83 -20.71
N SER A 90 0.91 -9.45 -21.96
CA SER A 90 1.53 -10.35 -22.92
C SER A 90 2.95 -10.75 -22.50
N LYS A 91 3.77 -9.83 -21.96
CA LYS A 91 5.09 -10.16 -21.40
C LYS A 91 4.99 -11.00 -20.14
N LEU A 92 4.03 -10.72 -19.26
CA LEU A 92 3.80 -11.53 -18.06
C LEU A 92 3.40 -12.96 -18.44
N VAL A 93 2.42 -13.11 -19.33
CA VAL A 93 1.98 -14.41 -19.85
C VAL A 93 3.14 -15.14 -20.53
N ALA A 94 3.94 -14.45 -21.34
CA ALA A 94 5.10 -15.04 -21.99
C ALA A 94 6.20 -15.48 -21.00
N ALA A 95 6.40 -14.73 -19.91
CA ALA A 95 7.34 -15.10 -18.86
C ALA A 95 6.84 -16.29 -18.04
N MET A 96 5.56 -16.29 -17.65
CA MET A 96 4.93 -17.41 -16.93
C MET A 96 4.93 -18.69 -17.76
N ALA A 97 4.70 -18.60 -19.08
CA ALA A 97 4.77 -19.74 -19.98
C ALA A 97 6.18 -20.38 -20.07
N LYS A 98 7.24 -19.66 -19.68
CA LYS A 98 8.61 -20.16 -19.62
C LYS A 98 8.96 -20.80 -18.28
N LEU A 99 8.15 -20.62 -17.25
CA LEU A 99 8.38 -21.24 -15.94
C LEU A 99 8.25 -22.76 -16.09
N LYS A 100 9.28 -23.49 -15.66
CA LYS A 100 9.29 -24.95 -15.63
C LYS A 100 9.74 -25.38 -14.25
N MET A 101 9.06 -26.37 -13.70
CA MET A 101 9.52 -27.02 -12.48
C MET A 101 10.79 -27.80 -12.81
N ASP A 102 11.86 -27.55 -12.07
CA ASP A 102 13.04 -28.40 -12.12
C ASP A 102 12.73 -29.71 -11.38
N THR A 103 12.56 -30.79 -12.14
CA THR A 103 12.26 -32.12 -11.61
C THR A 103 13.51 -32.88 -11.15
N THR A 104 14.70 -32.31 -11.35
CA THR A 104 15.97 -32.90 -10.90
C THR A 104 16.29 -32.57 -9.45
N VAL A 105 15.65 -31.52 -8.90
CA VAL A 105 15.74 -31.17 -7.49
C VAL A 105 14.98 -32.22 -6.69
N GLN A 106 15.71 -33.06 -5.96
CA GLN A 106 15.11 -34.05 -5.07
C GLN A 106 14.38 -33.36 -3.93
N SER A 107 13.18 -33.85 -3.61
CA SER A 107 12.46 -33.44 -2.42
C SER A 107 13.35 -33.61 -1.19
N ALA A 108 13.34 -32.64 -0.29
CA ALA A 108 14.04 -32.78 0.98
C ALA A 108 13.53 -34.03 1.70
N GLU A 109 14.46 -34.86 2.22
CA GLU A 109 14.08 -36.02 3.02
C GLU A 109 13.25 -35.55 4.23
N SER A 110 12.01 -36.04 4.32
CA SER A 110 11.17 -35.80 5.48
C SER A 110 11.82 -36.44 6.71
N ARG A 111 12.04 -35.64 7.76
CA ARG A 111 12.49 -36.14 9.06
C ARG A 111 11.35 -36.84 9.82
N VAL A 112 10.10 -36.65 9.40
CA VAL A 112 8.90 -37.19 10.07
C VAL A 112 8.75 -38.69 9.83
N SER A 113 9.20 -39.22 8.69
CA SER A 113 9.15 -40.66 8.40
C SER A 113 10.17 -41.50 9.16
N LYS A 114 11.09 -40.87 9.92
CA LYS A 114 12.13 -41.54 10.72
C LYS A 114 11.74 -41.76 12.18
N LEU A 115 10.53 -41.36 12.61
CA LEU A 115 9.98 -41.83 13.88
C LEU A 115 9.33 -43.21 13.66
N VAL A 116 10.03 -44.25 14.14
CA VAL A 116 9.49 -45.60 14.35
C VAL A 116 9.46 -45.86 15.85
#